data_AF-A0A4V4HFE2-F1
#
_entry.id   AF-A0A4V4HFE2-F1
#
_cell.length_a   1.000
_cell.length_b   1.000
_cell.length_c   1.000
_cell.angle_alpha   90.00
_cell.angle_beta   90.00
_cell.angle_gamma   90.00
#
_symmetry.space_group_name_H-M   'P 1'
#
loop_
_entity.id
_entity.type
_entity.pdbx_description
1 polymer ?
#
loop_
_entity_poly.entity_id
_entity_poly.type
_entity_poly.pdbx_seq_one_letter_code
_entity_poly.pdbx_strand_id
1 'polypeptide(L)'
;MSALDWHIARWAGEEGISQKALDRFLKIPKASYFEGNFSTDAKEQLGLSFHNSQEMMKKVDEIPECCGKWSTKRLRFKDSPNEWYTIRHWDPVEVIKGLWGDPAFSDLLEFKPKKVFLDDIYG
;
A
#
# COMPACT_ATOMS: atom_id res chain seq x y z
N MET A 1 2.37 -1.12 -6.54
CA MET A 1 3.40 -0.08 -6.33
C MET A 1 4.41 -0.60 -5.32
N SER A 2 5.72 -0.32 -5.45
CA SER A 2 6.71 -0.77 -4.45
C SER A 2 6.71 0.13 -3.20
N ALA A 3 7.32 -0.32 -2.10
CA ALA A 3 7.45 0.48 -0.88
C ALA A 3 8.23 1.79 -1.13
N LEU A 4 9.31 1.73 -1.91
CA LEU A 4 10.10 2.90 -2.26
C LEU A 4 9.31 3.89 -3.15
N ASP A 5 8.54 3.39 -4.12
CA ASP A 5 7.64 4.24 -4.91
C ASP A 5 6.66 4.99 -4.02
N TRP A 6 6.09 4.30 -3.02
CA TRP A 6 5.17 4.90 -2.05
C TRP A 6 5.84 5.98 -1.20
N HIS A 7 7.04 5.73 -0.69
CA HIS A 7 7.75 6.72 0.11
C HIS A 7 8.07 7.99 -0.68
N ILE A 8 8.48 7.88 -1.94
CA ILE A 8 8.75 9.05 -2.79
C ILE A 8 7.46 9.78 -3.14
N ALA A 9 6.39 9.06 -3.49
CA ALA A 9 5.10 9.67 -3.78
C ALA A 9 4.52 10.39 -2.56
N ARG A 10 4.61 9.75 -1.38
CA ARG A 10 4.18 10.32 -0.10
C ARG A 10 4.98 11.56 0.26
N TRP A 11 6.32 11.48 0.20
CA TRP A 11 7.20 12.63 0.44
C TRP A 11 6.87 13.80 -0.50
N ALA A 12 6.69 13.53 -1.79
CA ALA A 12 6.34 14.56 -2.76
C ALA A 12 4.99 15.23 -2.47
N GLY A 13 4.01 14.45 -1.99
CA GLY A 13 2.70 14.96 -1.56
C GLY A 13 2.76 15.78 -0.27
N GLU A 14 3.46 15.29 0.74
CA GLU A 14 3.63 15.96 2.05
C GLU A 14 4.39 17.29 1.93
N GLU A 15 5.44 17.34 1.10
CA GLU A 15 6.23 18.55 0.85
C GLU A 15 5.60 19.50 -0.20
N GLY A 16 4.46 19.12 -0.79
CA GLY A 16 3.78 19.93 -1.80
C GLY A 16 4.61 20.15 -3.08
N ILE A 17 5.41 19.15 -3.47
CA ILE A 17 6.27 19.24 -4.66
C ILE A 17 5.41 19.37 -5.91
N SER A 18 5.62 20.46 -6.66
CA SER A 18 4.91 20.64 -7.93
C SER A 18 5.21 19.49 -8.91
N GLN A 19 4.20 19.06 -9.68
CA GLN A 19 4.33 18.05 -10.73
C GLN A 19 5.55 18.29 -11.65
N LYS A 20 5.75 19.54 -12.06
CA LYS A 20 6.89 19.96 -12.89
C LYS A 20 8.24 19.84 -12.18
N ALA A 21 8.30 20.00 -10.87
CA ALA A 21 9.53 19.79 -10.10
C ALA A 21 9.83 18.30 -9.96
N LEU A 22 8.82 17.47 -9.71
CA LEU A 22 8.96 16.02 -9.64
C LEU A 22 9.40 15.44 -10.99
N ASP A 23 8.81 15.89 -12.10
CA ASP A 23 9.22 15.49 -13.44
C ASP A 23 10.68 15.86 -13.74
N ARG A 24 11.14 17.01 -13.24
CA ARG A 24 12.55 17.40 -13.37
C ARG A 24 13.44 16.50 -12.53
N PHE A 25 13.04 16.17 -11.30
CA PHE A 25 13.76 15.26 -10.42
C PHE A 25 13.95 13.87 -11.06
N LEU A 26 12.87 13.29 -11.61
CA LEU A 26 12.92 11.98 -12.27
C LEU A 26 13.82 11.95 -13.51
N LYS A 27 13.97 13.11 -14.16
CA LYS A 27 14.82 13.32 -15.34
C LYS A 27 16.24 13.79 -14.98
N ILE A 28 16.60 13.91 -13.70
CA ILE A 28 17.98 14.27 -13.32
C ILE A 28 18.88 13.15 -13.85
N PRO A 29 19.70 13.42 -14.89
CA PRO A 29 20.66 12.46 -15.37
C PRO A 29 21.75 12.35 -14.30
N LYS A 30 22.24 11.14 -14.05
CA LYS A 30 23.36 11.02 -13.13
C LYS A 30 24.65 11.50 -13.79
N ALA A 31 25.31 12.46 -13.16
CA ALA A 31 26.73 12.73 -13.38
C ALA A 31 27.58 11.80 -12.49
N SER A 32 27.53 10.47 -12.70
CA SER A 32 28.58 9.61 -12.15
C SER A 32 29.72 9.52 -13.16
N TYR A 33 30.81 10.20 -12.84
CA TYR A 33 32.12 9.97 -13.43
C TYR A 33 32.59 8.57 -13.06
N PHE A 34 32.14 7.53 -13.77
CA PHE A 34 32.86 6.26 -13.79
C PHE A 34 32.55 5.50 -15.09
N GLU A 35 33.60 5.41 -15.90
CA GLU A 35 33.81 4.58 -17.09
C GLU A 35 32.58 4.08 -17.87
N GLY A 36 32.29 4.81 -18.95
CA GLY A 36 32.06 4.17 -20.25
C GLY A 36 30.69 3.60 -20.56
N ASN A 37 29.69 3.69 -19.69
CA ASN A 37 28.32 3.25 -20.00
C ASN A 37 27.23 4.29 -19.66
N PHE A 38 26.17 4.22 -20.48
CA PHE A 38 25.18 5.24 -20.80
C PHE A 38 24.30 5.69 -19.63
N SER A 39 23.91 6.98 -19.63
CA SER A 39 23.10 7.64 -18.61
C SER A 39 21.89 6.83 -18.15
N THR A 40 21.82 6.59 -16.84
CA THR A 40 20.69 6.00 -16.11
C THR A 40 20.09 7.13 -15.27
N ASP A 41 18.94 7.65 -15.66
CA ASP A 41 18.29 8.77 -14.96
C ASP A 41 17.93 8.38 -13.52
N ALA A 42 17.68 9.36 -12.64
CA ALA A 42 17.37 9.15 -11.22
C ALA A 42 16.28 8.09 -10.96
N LYS A 43 15.31 7.98 -11.87
CA LYS A 43 14.29 6.93 -11.88
C LYS A 43 14.88 5.51 -11.90
N GLU A 44 15.75 5.21 -12.86
CA GLU A 44 16.30 3.87 -13.06
C GLU A 44 17.27 3.50 -11.94
N GLN A 45 17.99 4.50 -11.41
CA GLN A 45 18.82 4.35 -10.22
C GLN A 45 18.04 3.95 -8.97
N LEU A 46 16.90 4.61 -8.75
CA LEU A 46 16.02 4.34 -7.62
C LEU A 46 15.09 3.15 -7.90
N GLY A 47 15.13 2.55 -9.10
CA GLY A 47 14.23 1.46 -9.46
C GLY A 47 12.75 1.85 -9.44
N LEU A 48 12.43 3.13 -9.69
CA LEU A 48 11.06 3.63 -9.59
C LEU A 48 10.22 3.13 -10.75
N SER A 49 8.96 2.83 -10.43
CA SER A 49 8.04 2.23 -11.37
C SER A 49 7.27 3.26 -12.20
N PHE A 50 7.33 4.55 -11.88
CA PHE A 50 6.68 5.66 -12.58
C PHE A 50 7.70 6.58 -13.28
N HIS A 51 7.33 7.16 -14.42
CA HIS A 51 8.21 7.98 -15.27
C HIS A 51 7.97 9.49 -15.14
N ASN A 52 6.83 9.88 -14.58
CA ASN A 52 6.42 11.26 -14.40
C ASN A 52 5.42 11.36 -13.24
N SER A 53 5.08 12.58 -12.85
CA SER A 53 4.13 12.84 -11.77
C SER A 53 2.73 12.31 -12.05
N GLN A 54 2.31 12.26 -13.31
CA GLN A 54 0.97 11.77 -13.68
C GLN A 54 0.87 10.25 -13.45
N GLU A 55 1.87 9.49 -13.86
CA GLU A 55 1.95 8.05 -13.60
C GLU A 55 2.07 7.75 -12.12
N MET A 56 2.81 8.57 -11.37
CA MET A 56 2.89 8.47 -9.92
C MET A 56 1.49 8.61 -9.29
N MET A 57 0.76 9.67 -9.63
CA MET A 57 -0.60 9.91 -9.12
C MET A 57 -1.55 8.77 -9.51
N LYS A 58 -1.49 8.30 -10.76
CA LYS A 58 -2.31 7.16 -11.20
C LYS A 58 -2.03 5.90 -10.37
N LYS A 59 -0.77 5.62 -10.03
CA LYS A 59 -0.42 4.48 -9.18
C LYS A 59 -0.86 4.65 -7.73
N VAL A 60 -0.90 5.88 -7.23
CA VAL A 60 -1.47 6.19 -5.92
C VAL A 60 -2.98 5.97 -5.94
N ASP A 61 -3.67 6.39 -6.99
CA ASP A 61 -5.12 6.17 -7.16
C ASP A 61 -5.48 4.69 -7.36
N GLU A 62 -4.55 3.87 -7.87
CA GLU A 62 -4.70 2.41 -8.00
C GLU A 62 -4.56 1.66 -6.66
N ILE A 63 -4.09 2.32 -5.58
CA ILE A 63 -4.05 1.70 -4.26
C ILE A 63 -5.51 1.48 -3.81
N PRO A 64 -5.91 0.23 -3.51
CA PRO A 64 -7.28 -0.05 -3.09
C PRO A 64 -7.61 0.74 -1.82
N GLU A 65 -8.80 1.34 -1.77
CA GLU A 65 -9.32 1.94 -0.55
C GLU A 65 -9.19 0.92 0.60
N CYS A 66 -8.40 1.27 1.61
CA CYS A 66 -7.85 0.32 2.58
C CYS A 66 -8.92 -0.35 3.46
N CYS A 67 -10.16 0.11 3.38
CA CYS A 67 -11.26 -0.36 4.19
C CYS A 67 -12.46 -0.61 3.29
N GLY A 68 -12.83 -1.88 3.13
CA GLY A 68 -14.05 -2.25 2.39
C GLY A 68 -15.32 -1.57 2.91
N LYS A 69 -16.46 -1.84 2.26
CA LYS A 69 -17.72 -1.16 2.60
C LYS A 69 -18.12 -1.36 4.07
N TRP A 70 -18.46 -0.26 4.74
CA TRP A 70 -19.09 -0.29 6.05
C TRP A 70 -20.42 -1.06 5.99
N SER A 71 -20.54 -2.09 6.82
CA SER A 71 -21.79 -2.81 7.03
C SER A 71 -22.42 -2.39 8.34
N THR A 72 -23.73 -2.16 8.33
CA THR A 72 -24.51 -1.83 9.53
C THR A 72 -25.50 -2.95 9.80
N LYS A 73 -25.44 -3.53 11.00
CA LYS A 73 -26.40 -4.54 11.48
C LYS A 73 -27.08 -4.04 12.75
N ARG A 74 -28.36 -4.38 12.88
CA ARG A 74 -29.11 -4.17 14.13
C ARG A 74 -29.28 -5.52 14.81
N LEU A 75 -28.82 -5.61 16.05
CA LEU A 75 -28.93 -6.80 16.88
C LEU A 75 -29.86 -6.53 18.04
N ARG A 76 -30.43 -7.61 18.55
CA ARG A 76 -31.29 -7.61 19.72
C ARG A 76 -30.90 -8.80 20.58
N PHE A 77 -30.62 -8.56 21.84
CA PHE A 77 -30.27 -9.61 22.78
C PHE A 77 -31.53 -10.22 23.36
N LYS A 78 -31.49 -11.53 23.67
CA LYS A 78 -32.61 -12.23 24.29
C LYS A 78 -32.96 -11.66 25.67
N ASP A 79 -31.93 -11.18 26.38
CA ASP A 79 -32.03 -10.66 27.74
C ASP A 79 -32.57 -9.21 27.78
N SER A 80 -32.64 -8.53 26.63
CA SER A 80 -33.16 -7.16 26.49
C SER A 80 -33.97 -7.02 25.21
N PRO A 81 -35.15 -7.65 25.12
CA PRO A 81 -35.91 -7.78 23.88
C PRO A 81 -36.56 -6.49 23.38
N ASN A 82 -36.53 -5.41 24.17
CA ASN A 82 -37.01 -4.09 23.77
C ASN A 82 -35.90 -3.15 23.27
N GLU A 83 -34.64 -3.56 23.36
CA GLU A 83 -33.50 -2.70 23.03
C GLU A 83 -32.79 -3.17 21.76
N TRP A 84 -32.49 -2.21 20.88
CA TRP A 84 -31.82 -2.47 19.62
C TRP A 84 -30.43 -1.87 19.63
N TYR A 85 -29.44 -2.71 19.30
CA TYR A 85 -28.04 -2.32 19.25
C TYR A 85 -27.60 -2.22 17.79
N THR A 86 -27.06 -1.06 17.42
CA THR A 86 -26.52 -0.85 16.08
C THR A 86 -25.03 -1.15 16.08
N ILE A 87 -24.63 -2.17 15.32
CA ILE A 87 -23.22 -2.52 15.13
C ILE A 87 -22.81 -2.12 13.72
N ARG A 88 -21.74 -1.32 13.66
CA ARG A 88 -21.03 -1.03 12.41
C ARG A 88 -19.77 -1.88 12.38
N HIS A 89 -19.60 -2.65 11.32
CA HIS A 89 -18.43 -3.50 11.15
C HIS A 89 -18.02 -3.55 9.68
N TRP A 90 -16.76 -3.88 9.44
CA TRP A 90 -16.27 -4.24 8.10
C TRP A 90 -16.31 -5.75 7.91
N ASP A 91 -16.15 -6.18 6.67
CA ASP A 91 -15.78 -7.56 6.37
C ASP A 91 -14.30 -7.74 6.79
N PRO A 92 -13.99 -8.64 7.74
CA PRO A 92 -12.61 -8.84 8.20
C PRO A 92 -11.67 -9.27 7.07
N VAL A 93 -12.16 -10.02 6.08
CA VAL A 93 -11.33 -10.46 4.93
C VAL A 93 -10.97 -9.27 4.05
N GLU A 94 -11.91 -8.37 3.78
CA GLU A 94 -11.66 -7.17 2.98
C GLU A 94 -10.75 -6.18 3.70
N VAL A 95 -10.86 -6.06 5.03
CA VAL A 95 -9.92 -5.26 5.83
C VAL A 95 -8.51 -5.82 5.78
N ILE A 96 -8.35 -7.15 5.92
CA ILE A 96 -7.04 -7.80 5.84
C ILE A 96 -6.44 -7.63 4.44
N LYS A 97 -7.23 -7.80 3.38
CA LYS A 97 -6.77 -7.53 2.01
C LYS A 97 -6.35 -6.07 1.81
N GLY A 98 -7.13 -5.12 2.34
CA GLY A 98 -6.79 -3.69 2.32
C GLY A 98 -5.47 -3.40 3.03
N LEU A 99 -5.29 -3.94 4.24
CA LEU A 99 -4.05 -3.84 5.01
C LEU A 99 -2.85 -4.44 4.28
N TRP A 100 -3.02 -5.58 3.60
CA TRP A 100 -1.96 -6.22 2.82
C TRP A 100 -1.64 -5.50 1.51
N GLY A 101 -2.62 -4.81 0.93
CA GLY A 101 -2.47 -4.04 -0.30
C GLY A 101 -1.90 -2.64 -0.07
N ASP A 102 -1.93 -2.13 1.16
CA ASP A 102 -1.46 -0.79 1.50
C ASP A 102 0.08 -0.77 1.65
N PRO A 103 0.79 -0.06 0.76
CA PRO A 103 2.26 0.03 0.82
C PRO A 103 2.79 0.66 2.12
N ALA A 104 1.98 1.42 2.86
CA ALA A 104 2.38 1.99 4.15
C ALA A 104 2.66 0.92 5.22
N PHE A 105 2.10 -0.27 5.07
CA PHE A 105 2.31 -1.39 5.99
C PHE A 105 3.28 -2.44 5.44
N SER A 106 3.91 -2.19 4.29
CA SER A 106 4.82 -3.15 3.65
C SER A 106 5.98 -3.60 4.55
N ASP A 107 6.52 -2.71 5.37
CA ASP A 107 7.58 -3.02 6.35
C ASP A 107 7.11 -3.86 7.54
N LEU A 108 5.80 -3.84 7.84
CA LEU A 108 5.19 -4.58 8.95
C LEU A 108 4.70 -5.97 8.53
N LEU A 109 4.63 -6.23 7.23
CA LEU A 109 4.20 -7.49 6.63
C LEU A 109 5.34 -8.50 6.56
N GLU A 110 5.77 -9.03 7.70
CA GLU A 110 6.67 -10.18 7.73
C GLU A 110 5.92 -11.50 7.48
N PHE A 111 6.18 -12.15 6.35
CA PHE A 111 5.75 -13.54 6.14
C PHE A 111 6.64 -14.47 6.96
N LYS A 112 6.10 -14.98 8.08
CA LYS A 112 6.77 -16.01 8.90
C LYS A 112 6.19 -17.38 8.59
N PRO A 113 7.00 -18.35 8.12
CA PRO A 113 6.53 -19.70 7.86
C PRO A 113 6.06 -20.33 9.18
N LYS A 114 4.79 -20.73 9.23
CA LYS A 114 4.21 -21.46 10.36
C LYS A 114 4.23 -22.96 10.03
N LYS A 115 4.99 -23.75 10.80
CA LYS A 115 4.84 -25.21 10.79
C LYS A 115 3.53 -25.56 11.48
N VAL A 116 2.58 -26.06 10.71
CA VAL A 116 1.36 -26.66 11.24
C VAL A 116 1.61 -28.17 11.26
N PHE A 117 1.75 -28.73 12.45
CA PHE A 117 1.74 -30.18 12.61
C PHE A 117 0.27 -30.63 12.49
N LEU A 118 -0.02 -31.40 11.45
CA LEU A 118 -1.26 -32.15 11.37
C LEU A 118 -1.11 -33.33 12.32
N ASP A 119 -1.99 -33.43 13.32
CA ASP A 119 -2.08 -34.67 14.10
C ASP A 119 -2.55 -35.78 13.16
N ASP A 120 -1.74 -36.82 13.07
CA ASP A 120 -1.99 -38.00 12.26
C ASP A 120 -3.08 -38.82 12.98
N ILE A 121 -4.34 -38.51 12.69
CA ILE A 121 -5.47 -39.30 13.18
C ILE A 121 -5.60 -40.51 12.26
N TYR A 122 -4.77 -41.54 12.43
CA TYR A 122 -5.10 -42.97 12.25
C TYR A 122 -3.90 -43.82 12.69
N GLY A 123 -4.03 -44.46 13.86
CA GLY A 123 -3.17 -45.53 14.35
C GLY A 123 -4.01 -46.48 15.19
#